data_AF-A0A126NPP4-F1
#
_entry.id   AF-A0A126NPP4-F1
#
_cell.length_a   1.000
_cell.length_b   1.000
_cell.length_c   1.000
_cell.angle_alpha   90.00
_cell.angle_beta   90.00
_cell.angle_gamma   90.00
#
_symmetry.space_group_name_H-M   'P 1'
#
loop_
_entity.id
_entity.type
_entity.pdbx_description
1 polymer ?
#
loop_
_entity_poly.entity_id
_entity_poly.type
_entity_poly.pdbx_seq_one_letter_code
_entity_poly.pdbx_strand_id
1 'polypeptide(L)'
;MVSQTISFRRLMEVLDGDGMNMTLQCEDSATLLATDLFKKHLSALTQLWSGDPPLDLQVHRVNLVAADARWSIGFRIQPDLIYDHLARHGRRECAVGWWPRSVVGCYDPERFPENESYQTPSGHYSPDDYHARMAVLASQINARYDSGDFTRTPIGLDINALTYMGALGHYLKEWKRTEYRDIDGAAGRAWENTLRIAVVLQVFCDRPGPVTLDMVKRAWAIMEWSLSQYRWVFVDAPAKYSDKAIAKAEAAAKKRARDWTTRKSKPIKRRTTWQNSDFILTCLDTASTRDRIHRTASLEDVFLLADMPRSKFDAALEWLKSTKEVEEFNNDGETRLRRVSHRTYMWQRKRVDPDPFSS
;
A
#
# COMPACT_ATOMS: atom_id res chain seq x y z
N MET A 1 -26.79 2.31 6.33
CA MET A 1 -27.50 2.40 7.63
C MET A 1 -26.84 3.50 8.46
N VAL A 2 -27.58 4.51 8.93
CA VAL A 2 -27.05 5.60 9.78
C VAL A 2 -27.48 5.30 11.22
N SER A 3 -26.56 4.78 12.04
CA SER A 3 -26.80 4.50 13.47
C SER A 3 -26.34 5.69 14.30
N GLN A 4 -27.20 6.24 15.15
CA GLN A 4 -26.89 7.40 16.01
C GLN A 4 -25.90 7.07 17.14
N THR A 5 -25.62 5.80 17.41
CA THR A 5 -24.54 5.39 18.32
C THR A 5 -23.85 4.16 17.76
N ILE A 6 -22.54 4.25 17.58
CA ILE A 6 -21.72 3.18 17.01
C ILE A 6 -20.96 2.51 18.15
N SER A 7 -21.28 1.25 18.38
CA SER A 7 -20.64 0.38 19.37
C SER A 7 -20.04 -0.83 18.67
N PHE A 8 -19.11 -1.51 19.34
CA PHE A 8 -18.53 -2.75 18.81
C PHE A 8 -19.59 -3.83 18.60
N ARG A 9 -20.56 -3.95 19.52
CA ARG A 9 -21.71 -4.85 19.34
C ARG A 9 -22.49 -4.52 18.08
N ARG A 10 -22.82 -3.26 17.84
CA ARG A 10 -23.62 -2.88 16.66
C ARG A 10 -22.86 -3.10 15.37
N LEU A 11 -21.54 -2.89 15.38
CA LEU A 11 -20.67 -3.25 14.26
C LEU A 11 -20.73 -4.76 13.99
N MET A 12 -20.61 -5.59 15.03
CA MET A 12 -20.69 -7.05 14.90
C MET A 12 -22.06 -7.53 14.41
N GLU A 13 -23.16 -6.93 14.87
CA GLU A 13 -24.51 -7.25 14.39
C GLU A 13 -24.70 -6.96 12.89
N VAL A 14 -23.99 -5.96 12.35
CA VAL A 14 -24.03 -5.62 10.91
C VAL A 14 -23.12 -6.51 10.08
N LEU A 15 -22.00 -6.94 10.66
CA LEU A 15 -20.99 -7.74 9.98
C LEU A 15 -21.14 -9.25 10.20
N ASP A 16 -22.16 -9.68 10.95
CA ASP A 16 -22.45 -11.08 11.20
C ASP A 16 -22.75 -11.84 9.90
N GLY A 17 -22.05 -12.95 9.68
CA GLY A 17 -22.07 -13.72 8.44
C GLY A 17 -20.73 -13.70 7.70
N ASP A 18 -20.76 -14.13 6.43
CA ASP A 18 -19.58 -14.24 5.56
C ASP A 18 -19.58 -13.14 4.47
N GLY A 19 -18.41 -12.55 4.21
CA GLY A 19 -18.22 -11.54 3.17
C GLY A 19 -18.85 -10.16 3.45
N MET A 20 -19.48 -10.00 4.62
CA MET A 20 -20.22 -8.79 5.00
C MET A 20 -19.33 -7.54 5.00
N ASN A 21 -19.92 -6.38 4.69
CA ASN A 21 -19.20 -5.12 4.71
C ASN A 21 -19.99 -3.95 5.29
N MET A 22 -19.26 -2.98 5.85
CA MET A 22 -19.84 -1.75 6.38
C MET A 22 -19.00 -0.55 5.99
N THR A 23 -19.65 0.51 5.52
CA THR A 23 -19.01 1.83 5.36
C THR A 23 -19.62 2.82 6.34
N LEU A 24 -18.75 3.52 7.07
CA LEU A 24 -19.12 4.60 7.97
C LEU A 24 -18.57 5.93 7.44
N GLN A 25 -19.43 6.95 7.32
CA GLN A 25 -19.05 8.32 7.00
C GLN A 25 -19.52 9.24 8.12
N CYS A 26 -18.63 10.07 8.68
CA CYS A 26 -18.95 10.94 9.81
C CYS A 26 -18.34 12.35 9.64
N GLU A 27 -19.19 13.38 9.71
CA GLU A 27 -18.75 14.78 9.56
C GLU A 27 -18.33 15.42 10.90
N ASP A 28 -18.79 14.87 12.04
CA ASP A 28 -18.40 15.32 13.39
C ASP A 28 -17.76 14.16 14.18
N SER A 29 -16.47 13.96 13.94
CA SER A 29 -15.78 12.75 14.38
C SER A 29 -15.31 12.78 15.83
N ALA A 30 -15.38 13.93 16.51
CA ALA A 30 -14.92 14.02 17.90
C ALA A 30 -15.74 13.09 18.82
N THR A 31 -17.05 13.03 18.59
CA THR A 31 -17.95 12.10 19.29
C THR A 31 -17.64 10.64 18.97
N LEU A 32 -17.28 10.35 17.71
CA LEU A 32 -16.95 9.00 17.27
C LEU A 32 -15.67 8.47 17.92
N LEU A 33 -14.61 9.28 17.99
CA LEU A 33 -13.36 8.93 18.67
C LEU A 33 -13.56 8.73 20.18
N ALA A 34 -14.59 9.34 20.76
CA ALA A 34 -14.95 9.18 22.15
C ALA A 34 -15.72 7.87 22.45
N THR A 35 -16.16 7.12 21.44
CA THR A 35 -16.92 5.87 21.63
C THR A 35 -16.05 4.72 22.14
N ASP A 36 -16.70 3.73 22.77
CA ASP A 36 -16.05 2.50 23.20
C ASP A 36 -15.43 1.72 22.03
N LEU A 37 -15.98 1.84 20.82
CA LEU A 37 -15.42 1.22 19.62
C LEU A 37 -13.97 1.67 19.40
N PHE A 38 -13.71 2.98 19.45
CA PHE A 38 -12.38 3.55 19.25
C PHE A 38 -11.49 3.49 20.49
N LYS A 39 -12.07 3.51 21.69
CA LYS A 39 -11.26 3.43 22.93
C LYS A 39 -10.76 2.03 23.24
N LYS A 40 -11.55 0.99 22.91
CA LYS A 40 -11.31 -0.38 23.36
C LYS A 40 -11.08 -1.40 22.23
N HIS A 41 -11.57 -1.15 21.02
CA HIS A 41 -11.63 -2.17 19.95
C HIS A 41 -10.86 -1.81 18.68
N LEU A 42 -9.85 -0.92 18.75
CA LEU A 42 -9.03 -0.54 17.59
C LEU A 42 -8.33 -1.72 16.92
N SER A 43 -7.90 -2.73 17.68
CA SER A 43 -7.26 -3.93 17.11
C SER A 43 -8.23 -4.68 16.18
N ALA A 44 -9.47 -4.91 16.63
CA ALA A 44 -10.53 -5.54 15.84
C ALA A 44 -10.81 -4.73 14.57
N LEU A 45 -10.87 -3.41 14.69
CA LEU A 45 -11.00 -2.50 13.56
C LEU A 45 -9.83 -2.62 12.55
N THR A 46 -8.59 -2.76 13.01
CA THR A 46 -7.46 -3.00 12.10
C THR A 46 -7.50 -4.37 11.43
N GLN A 47 -8.08 -5.39 12.08
CA GLN A 47 -8.27 -6.73 11.52
C GLN A 47 -9.31 -6.73 10.39
N LEU A 48 -10.43 -6.01 10.57
CA LEU A 48 -11.42 -5.80 9.50
C LEU A 48 -10.87 -5.00 8.31
N TRP A 49 -9.79 -4.23 8.52
CA TRP A 49 -9.13 -3.50 7.43
C TRP A 49 -8.15 -4.40 6.68
N SER A 50 -7.02 -4.78 7.30
CA SER A 50 -5.88 -5.48 6.65
C SER A 50 -5.58 -6.86 7.25
N GLY A 51 -6.42 -7.33 8.16
CA GLY A 51 -6.24 -8.62 8.80
C GLY A 51 -7.00 -9.73 8.09
N ASP A 52 -6.90 -10.90 8.69
CA ASP A 52 -7.65 -12.08 8.32
C ASP A 52 -8.72 -12.31 9.41
N PRO A 53 -9.96 -11.79 9.23
CA PRO A 53 -11.09 -12.17 10.08
C PRO A 53 -11.31 -13.69 10.01
N PRO A 54 -11.84 -14.34 11.06
CA PRO A 54 -13.05 -13.88 11.73
C PRO A 54 -12.84 -12.93 12.91
N LEU A 55 -13.86 -12.12 13.17
CA LEU A 55 -14.10 -11.55 14.49
C LEU A 55 -15.26 -12.29 15.15
N ASP A 56 -15.12 -12.59 16.44
CA ASP A 56 -16.15 -13.27 17.23
C ASP A 56 -16.59 -12.38 18.40
N LEU A 57 -17.90 -12.33 18.63
CA LEU A 57 -18.47 -11.66 19.80
C LEU A 57 -19.67 -12.45 20.34
N GLN A 58 -19.57 -12.88 21.59
CA GLN A 58 -20.70 -13.50 22.29
C GLN A 58 -21.58 -12.43 22.95
N VAL A 59 -22.87 -12.45 22.64
CA VAL A 59 -23.88 -11.52 23.16
C VAL A 59 -25.12 -12.29 23.60
N HIS A 60 -25.46 -12.27 24.89
CA HIS A 60 -26.65 -12.94 25.43
C HIS A 60 -26.85 -14.40 24.94
N ARG A 61 -25.76 -15.18 24.87
CA ARG A 61 -25.70 -16.57 24.36
C ARG A 61 -25.84 -16.74 22.84
N VAL A 62 -25.91 -15.65 22.08
CA VAL A 62 -25.77 -15.65 20.62
C VAL A 62 -24.31 -15.34 20.28
N ASN A 63 -23.71 -16.14 19.40
CA ASN A 63 -22.37 -15.86 18.87
C ASN A 63 -22.53 -15.13 17.55
N LEU A 64 -22.03 -13.90 17.50
CA LEU A 64 -21.88 -13.14 16.26
C LEU A 64 -20.50 -13.44 15.68
N VAL A 65 -20.44 -13.80 14.41
CA VAL A 65 -19.22 -14.18 13.70
C VAL A 65 -19.14 -13.40 12.40
N ALA A 66 -18.14 -12.53 12.29
CA ALA A 66 -17.88 -11.74 11.09
C ALA A 66 -16.74 -12.38 10.30
N ALA A 67 -17.06 -13.33 9.41
CA ALA A 67 -16.12 -14.04 8.55
C ALA A 67 -15.87 -13.26 7.25
N ASP A 68 -14.61 -13.19 6.81
CA ASP A 68 -14.17 -12.37 5.67
C ASP A 68 -14.76 -10.94 5.64
N ALA A 69 -15.09 -10.38 6.81
CA ALA A 69 -15.76 -9.10 6.90
C ALA A 69 -14.80 -7.93 6.65
N ARG A 70 -15.30 -6.88 5.98
CA ARG A 70 -14.53 -5.68 5.70
C ARG A 70 -15.27 -4.44 6.16
N TRP A 71 -14.52 -3.43 6.56
CA TRP A 71 -15.12 -2.15 6.89
C TRP A 71 -14.32 -1.01 6.29
N SER A 72 -15.01 0.09 6.04
CA SER A 72 -14.43 1.35 5.59
C SER A 72 -14.95 2.47 6.46
N ILE A 73 -14.06 3.42 6.76
CA ILE A 73 -14.44 4.61 7.50
C ILE A 73 -13.83 5.84 6.84
N GLY A 74 -14.65 6.87 6.65
CA GLY A 74 -14.20 8.21 6.32
C GLY A 74 -14.79 9.19 7.33
N PHE A 75 -13.98 10.13 7.80
CA PHE A 75 -14.49 11.10 8.74
C PHE A 75 -13.72 12.42 8.69
N ARG A 76 -14.42 13.52 9.05
CA ARG A 76 -13.86 14.88 9.10
C ARG A 76 -13.85 15.39 10.53
N ILE A 77 -12.80 16.10 10.90
CA ILE A 77 -12.62 16.61 12.26
C ILE A 77 -11.89 17.95 12.21
N GLN A 78 -12.32 18.87 13.07
CA GLN A 78 -11.69 20.19 13.21
C GLN A 78 -10.25 20.05 13.75
N PRO A 79 -9.30 20.88 13.28
CA PRO A 79 -7.89 20.82 13.69
C PRO A 79 -7.68 20.78 15.20
N ASP A 80 -8.28 21.72 15.94
CA ASP A 80 -8.10 21.82 17.40
C ASP A 80 -8.53 20.54 18.14
N LEU A 81 -9.64 19.94 17.70
CA LEU A 81 -10.18 18.72 18.34
C LEU A 81 -9.27 17.51 18.07
N ILE A 82 -8.78 17.36 16.84
CA ILE A 82 -7.92 16.22 16.51
C ILE A 82 -6.54 16.38 17.14
N TYR A 83 -5.96 17.57 17.18
CA TYR A 83 -4.65 17.78 17.80
C TYR A 83 -4.68 17.50 19.29
N ASP A 84 -5.72 17.93 20.00
CA ASP A 84 -5.93 17.61 21.41
C ASP A 84 -6.13 16.11 21.66
N HIS A 85 -6.80 15.42 20.74
CA HIS A 85 -6.94 13.96 20.81
C HIS A 85 -5.59 13.26 20.59
N LEU A 86 -4.84 13.67 19.56
CA LEU A 86 -3.55 13.06 19.20
C LEU A 86 -2.48 13.30 20.26
N ALA A 87 -2.49 14.46 20.93
CA ALA A 87 -1.61 14.72 22.06
C ALA A 87 -1.79 13.70 23.20
N ARG A 88 -3.00 13.17 23.38
CA ARG A 88 -3.35 12.21 24.44
C ARG A 88 -3.26 10.75 24.01
N HIS A 89 -3.68 10.43 22.78
CA HIS A 89 -3.92 9.07 22.34
C HIS A 89 -3.12 8.66 21.09
N GLY A 90 -2.62 9.63 20.32
CA GLY A 90 -2.07 9.42 18.98
C GLY A 90 -0.94 8.40 18.95
N ARG A 91 0.01 8.44 19.91
CA ARG A 91 1.12 7.46 19.96
C ARG A 91 0.62 6.02 20.05
N ARG A 92 -0.36 5.75 20.92
CA ARG A 92 -0.92 4.39 21.11
C ARG A 92 -1.65 3.95 19.85
N GLU A 93 -2.49 4.81 19.30
CA GLU A 93 -3.30 4.51 18.13
C GLU A 93 -2.42 4.28 16.88
N CYS A 94 -1.35 5.04 16.72
CA CYS A 94 -0.33 4.81 15.70
C CYS A 94 0.41 3.47 15.91
N ALA A 95 0.75 3.12 17.15
CA ALA A 95 1.44 1.86 17.47
C ALA A 95 0.57 0.62 17.19
N VAL A 96 -0.74 0.69 17.47
CA VAL A 96 -1.71 -0.35 17.07
C VAL A 96 -1.89 -0.38 15.53
N GLY A 97 -1.46 0.68 14.85
CA GLY A 97 -1.52 0.79 13.40
C GLY A 97 -2.87 1.32 12.89
N TRP A 98 -3.66 1.95 13.75
CA TRP A 98 -4.93 2.57 13.35
C TRP A 98 -4.70 3.66 12.31
N TRP A 99 -4.04 4.76 12.72
CA TRP A 99 -3.77 5.89 11.86
C TRP A 99 -2.88 5.59 10.66
N PRO A 100 -1.82 4.75 10.76
CA PRO A 100 -1.04 4.34 9.60
C PRO A 100 -1.83 3.78 8.42
N ARG A 101 -3.04 3.27 8.63
CA ARG A 101 -3.90 2.73 7.57
C ARG A 101 -4.78 3.80 6.91
N SER A 102 -4.88 4.99 7.49
CA SER A 102 -5.70 6.07 6.97
C SER A 102 -5.06 6.77 5.77
N VAL A 103 -5.89 7.21 4.83
CA VAL A 103 -5.54 8.25 3.87
C VAL A 103 -5.94 9.58 4.51
N VAL A 104 -4.97 10.46 4.69
CA VAL A 104 -5.09 11.71 5.44
C VAL A 104 -4.94 12.90 4.49
N GLY A 105 -5.82 13.88 4.65
CA GLY A 105 -5.69 15.23 4.12
C GLY A 105 -5.80 16.24 5.27
N CYS A 106 -4.92 17.24 5.28
CA CYS A 106 -4.90 18.26 6.33
C CYS A 106 -5.23 19.61 5.71
N TYR A 107 -6.30 20.25 6.18
CA TYR A 107 -6.61 21.63 5.82
C TYR A 107 -6.62 22.48 7.10
N ASP A 108 -5.48 23.09 7.38
CA ASP A 108 -5.26 24.04 8.47
C ASP A 108 -4.30 25.12 7.94
N PRO A 109 -4.83 26.13 7.23
CA PRO A 109 -4.01 27.16 6.61
C PRO A 109 -3.33 28.09 7.63
N GLU A 110 -3.74 28.06 8.90
CA GLU A 110 -3.11 28.86 9.96
C GLU A 110 -1.78 28.24 10.40
N ARG A 111 -1.68 26.90 10.40
CA ARG A 111 -0.48 26.19 10.87
C ARG A 111 0.37 25.60 9.76
N PHE A 112 -0.23 25.27 8.63
CA PHE A 112 0.43 24.58 7.53
C PHE A 112 0.21 25.33 6.22
N PRO A 113 1.18 25.25 5.28
CA PRO A 113 0.99 25.85 3.97
C PRO A 113 -0.25 25.25 3.30
N GLU A 114 -0.94 26.06 2.48
CA GLU A 114 -2.09 25.58 1.72
C GLU A 114 -1.73 24.33 0.92
N ASN A 115 -2.71 23.45 0.77
CA ASN A 115 -2.59 22.28 -0.08
C ASN A 115 -2.48 22.71 -1.54
N GLU A 116 -1.27 22.98 -1.99
CA GLU A 116 -0.96 23.11 -3.40
C GLU A 116 -1.16 21.72 -4.04
N SER A 117 -2.33 21.50 -4.66
CA SER A 117 -2.45 20.45 -5.66
C SER A 117 -1.52 20.81 -6.81
N TYR A 118 -0.34 20.20 -6.86
CA TYR A 118 0.64 20.41 -7.93
C TYR A 118 0.14 19.96 -9.33
N GLN A 119 -1.06 19.41 -9.41
CA GLN A 119 -1.76 19.19 -10.66
C GLN A 119 -2.81 20.29 -10.84
N THR A 120 -2.56 21.18 -11.80
CA THR A 120 -3.63 21.93 -12.45
C THR A 120 -4.66 20.92 -12.92
N PRO A 121 -5.96 21.07 -12.61
CA PRO A 121 -6.99 20.19 -13.13
C PRO A 121 -6.93 20.20 -14.66
N SER A 122 -6.30 19.19 -15.25
CA SER A 122 -6.19 19.05 -16.70
C SER A 122 -7.29 18.10 -17.14
N GLY A 123 -8.44 18.66 -17.50
CA GLY A 123 -9.58 17.87 -17.97
C GLY A 123 -10.90 18.60 -17.82
N HIS A 124 -11.89 18.14 -18.57
CA HIS A 124 -13.29 18.47 -18.30
C HIS A 124 -13.78 17.55 -17.19
N TYR A 125 -14.01 18.12 -16.00
CA TYR A 125 -14.62 17.41 -14.88
C TYR A 125 -16.08 17.83 -14.79
N SER A 126 -16.98 16.89 -15.05
CA SER A 126 -18.41 17.12 -14.88
C SER A 126 -18.85 16.52 -13.55
N PRO A 127 -19.41 17.34 -12.63
CA PRO A 127 -20.11 16.80 -11.46
C PRO A 127 -21.20 15.79 -11.86
N ASP A 128 -21.87 16.02 -12.99
CA ASP A 128 -22.92 15.14 -13.49
C ASP A 128 -22.37 13.76 -13.87
N ASP A 129 -21.21 13.69 -14.53
CA ASP A 129 -20.57 12.40 -14.86
C ASP A 129 -20.19 11.63 -13.60
N TYR A 130 -19.69 12.33 -12.58
CA TYR A 130 -19.38 11.74 -11.29
C TYR A 130 -20.65 11.19 -10.61
N HIS A 131 -21.72 11.98 -10.55
CA HIS A 131 -23.00 11.57 -9.95
C HIS A 131 -23.64 10.42 -10.72
N ALA A 132 -23.60 10.44 -12.04
CA ALA A 132 -24.07 9.36 -12.90
C ALA A 132 -23.30 8.06 -12.60
N ARG A 133 -21.97 8.13 -12.47
CA ARG A 133 -21.17 6.96 -12.12
C ARG A 133 -21.49 6.43 -10.73
N MET A 134 -21.67 7.31 -9.75
CA MET A 134 -22.07 6.92 -8.39
C MET A 134 -23.44 6.23 -8.38
N ALA A 135 -24.40 6.69 -9.18
CA ALA A 135 -25.72 6.07 -9.29
C ALA A 135 -25.64 4.64 -9.86
N VAL A 136 -24.80 4.41 -10.87
CA VAL A 136 -24.54 3.07 -11.42
C VAL A 136 -23.97 2.13 -10.35
N LEU A 137 -22.94 2.58 -9.61
CA LEU A 137 -22.32 1.78 -8.55
C LEU A 137 -23.31 1.48 -7.41
N ALA A 138 -24.11 2.46 -7.00
CA ALA A 138 -25.15 2.26 -5.99
C ALA A 138 -26.19 1.22 -6.43
N SER A 139 -26.58 1.25 -7.70
CA SER A 139 -27.52 0.29 -8.28
C SER A 139 -26.95 -1.13 -8.30
N GLN A 140 -25.66 -1.28 -8.65
CA GLN A 140 -24.95 -2.57 -8.61
C GLN A 140 -24.84 -3.12 -7.18
N ILE A 141 -24.58 -2.26 -6.19
CA ILE A 141 -24.51 -2.66 -4.78
C ILE A 141 -25.88 -3.14 -4.28
N ASN A 142 -26.95 -2.38 -4.58
CA ASN A 142 -28.31 -2.77 -4.19
C ASN A 142 -28.72 -4.10 -4.84
N ALA A 143 -28.43 -4.29 -6.12
CA ALA A 143 -28.73 -5.54 -6.82
C ALA A 143 -28.02 -6.75 -6.18
N ARG A 144 -26.76 -6.62 -5.76
CA ARG A 144 -26.03 -7.68 -5.04
C ARG A 144 -26.63 -7.97 -3.66
N TYR A 145 -27.07 -6.92 -2.96
CA TYR A 145 -27.73 -7.07 -1.67
C TYR A 145 -29.07 -7.82 -1.82
N ASP A 146 -29.89 -7.44 -2.79
CA ASP A 146 -31.18 -8.06 -3.07
C ASP A 146 -31.04 -9.51 -3.54
N SER A 147 -29.97 -9.84 -4.26
CA SER A 147 -29.68 -11.21 -4.68
C SER A 147 -29.05 -12.07 -3.58
N GLY A 148 -28.61 -11.47 -2.47
CA GLY A 148 -27.83 -12.14 -1.42
C GLY A 148 -26.45 -12.62 -1.89
N ASP A 149 -25.92 -12.06 -2.99
CA ASP A 149 -24.59 -12.43 -3.49
C ASP A 149 -23.52 -11.52 -2.89
N PHE A 150 -22.89 -12.02 -1.83
CA PHE A 150 -21.80 -11.35 -1.14
C PHE A 150 -20.41 -11.83 -1.60
N THR A 151 -20.34 -12.55 -2.72
CA THR A 151 -19.08 -13.08 -3.24
C THR A 151 -18.12 -11.95 -3.60
N ARG A 152 -16.88 -12.03 -3.09
CA ARG A 152 -15.83 -11.06 -3.43
C ARG A 152 -15.30 -11.33 -4.83
N THR A 153 -15.22 -10.27 -5.63
CA THR A 153 -14.57 -10.31 -6.93
C THR A 153 -13.08 -9.99 -6.77
N PRO A 154 -12.16 -10.95 -6.96
CA PRO A 154 -10.73 -10.67 -6.92
C PRO A 154 -10.34 -9.81 -8.14
N ILE A 155 -9.62 -8.72 -7.89
CA ILE A 155 -9.09 -7.86 -8.95
C ILE A 155 -7.56 -7.94 -8.90
N GLY A 156 -6.97 -8.54 -9.93
CA GLY A 156 -5.52 -8.65 -10.09
C GLY A 156 -4.87 -7.37 -10.61
N LEU A 157 -3.54 -7.33 -10.58
CA LEU A 157 -2.75 -6.30 -11.26
C LEU A 157 -2.38 -6.77 -12.66
N ASP A 158 -2.28 -5.84 -13.60
CA ASP A 158 -1.57 -6.12 -14.86
C ASP A 158 -0.06 -6.28 -14.59
N ILE A 159 0.68 -6.81 -15.57
CA ILE A 159 2.12 -7.09 -15.39
C ILE A 159 2.91 -5.81 -15.10
N ASN A 160 2.57 -4.69 -15.72
CA ASN A 160 3.29 -3.42 -15.58
C ASN A 160 3.01 -2.77 -14.22
N ALA A 161 1.77 -2.84 -13.75
CA ALA A 161 1.34 -2.45 -12.42
C ALA A 161 2.03 -3.30 -11.35
N LEU A 162 2.13 -4.61 -11.57
CA LEU A 162 2.85 -5.51 -10.68
C LEU A 162 4.35 -5.15 -10.61
N THR A 163 5.01 -4.90 -11.75
CA THR A 163 6.39 -4.41 -11.82
C THR A 163 6.57 -3.16 -11.00
N TYR A 164 5.72 -2.16 -11.24
CA TYR A 164 5.80 -0.88 -10.57
C TYR A 164 5.60 -1.02 -9.05
N MET A 165 4.62 -1.83 -8.62
CA MET A 165 4.41 -2.10 -7.20
C MET A 165 5.58 -2.84 -6.56
N GLY A 166 6.21 -3.78 -7.26
CA GLY A 166 7.43 -4.45 -6.80
C GLY A 166 8.58 -3.47 -6.58
N ALA A 167 8.82 -2.58 -7.55
CA ALA A 167 9.82 -1.53 -7.44
C ALA A 167 9.48 -0.53 -6.31
N LEU A 168 8.22 -0.13 -6.18
CA LEU A 168 7.74 0.77 -5.12
C LEU A 168 7.98 0.17 -3.74
N GLY A 169 7.69 -1.12 -3.55
CA GLY A 169 7.95 -1.83 -2.30
C GLY A 169 9.44 -1.84 -1.94
N HIS A 170 10.32 -1.95 -2.93
CA HIS A 170 11.77 -1.82 -2.72
C HIS A 170 12.16 -0.40 -2.28
N TYR A 171 11.69 0.64 -2.99
CA TYR A 171 12.00 2.04 -2.66
C TYR A 171 11.47 2.44 -1.28
N LEU A 172 10.26 2.01 -0.92
CA LEU A 172 9.67 2.28 0.39
C LEU A 172 10.54 1.76 1.53
N LYS A 173 11.23 0.61 1.39
CA LYS A 173 12.16 0.12 2.42
C LYS A 173 13.31 1.10 2.68
N GLU A 174 13.84 1.76 1.65
CA GLU A 174 14.88 2.79 1.79
C GLU A 174 14.29 4.10 2.33
N TRP A 175 13.16 4.55 1.77
CA TRP A 175 12.52 5.80 2.16
C TRP A 175 12.05 5.79 3.61
N LYS A 176 11.54 4.65 4.12
CA LYS A 176 11.23 4.46 5.53
C LYS A 176 12.40 4.78 6.46
N ARG A 177 13.64 4.48 6.06
CA ARG A 177 14.84 4.75 6.87
C ARG A 177 15.40 6.16 6.69
N THR A 178 14.98 6.86 5.64
CA THR A 178 15.54 8.14 5.22
C THR A 178 14.48 9.23 5.24
N GLU A 179 13.60 9.25 4.24
CA GLU A 179 12.59 10.29 4.01
C GLU A 179 11.38 10.21 4.95
N TYR A 180 11.01 9.02 5.41
CA TYR A 180 9.78 8.74 6.18
C TYR A 180 10.04 8.18 7.58
N ARG A 181 11.23 8.39 8.13
CA ARG A 181 11.65 7.82 9.42
C ARG A 181 10.72 8.18 10.60
N ASP A 182 10.22 9.40 10.61
CA ASP A 182 9.30 9.94 11.62
C ASP A 182 7.85 9.44 11.46
N ILE A 183 7.51 8.89 10.29
CA ILE A 183 6.19 8.34 9.96
C ILE A 183 6.29 6.88 9.47
N ASP A 184 7.25 6.11 10.00
CA ASP A 184 7.59 4.74 9.56
C ASP A 184 6.38 3.81 9.47
N GLY A 185 5.45 3.95 10.43
CA GLY A 185 4.20 3.18 10.46
C GLY A 185 3.34 3.45 9.22
N ALA A 186 3.07 4.72 8.90
CA ALA A 186 2.26 5.11 7.74
C ALA A 186 2.96 4.74 6.43
N ALA A 187 4.26 5.02 6.31
CA ALA A 187 5.05 4.60 5.14
C ALA A 187 5.11 3.07 4.98
N GLY A 188 5.08 2.32 6.08
CA GLY A 188 4.98 0.86 6.09
C GLY A 188 3.65 0.32 5.56
N ARG A 189 2.59 1.14 5.56
CA ARG A 189 1.26 0.79 5.04
C ARG A 189 0.95 1.44 3.70
N ALA A 190 1.77 2.40 3.26
CA ALA A 190 1.57 3.14 2.01
C ALA A 190 1.43 2.21 0.81
N TRP A 191 2.25 1.15 0.71
CA TRP A 191 2.17 0.17 -0.39
C TRP A 191 0.79 -0.51 -0.48
N GLU A 192 0.27 -0.96 0.68
CA GLU A 192 -1.04 -1.61 0.77
C GLU A 192 -2.17 -0.63 0.47
N ASN A 193 -2.09 0.58 0.99
CA ASN A 193 -3.08 1.63 0.74
C ASN A 193 -3.09 2.07 -0.72
N THR A 194 -1.94 2.14 -1.38
CA THR A 194 -1.85 2.40 -2.82
C THR A 194 -2.60 1.33 -3.64
N LEU A 195 -2.48 0.05 -3.28
CA LEU A 195 -3.27 -1.00 -3.96
C LEU A 195 -4.76 -0.80 -3.78
N ARG A 196 -5.21 -0.51 -2.55
CA ARG A 196 -6.63 -0.29 -2.26
C ARG A 196 -7.19 0.89 -3.06
N ILE A 197 -6.47 2.01 -3.08
CA ILE A 197 -6.88 3.18 -3.86
C ILE A 197 -6.89 2.84 -5.36
N ALA A 198 -5.89 2.11 -5.87
CA ALA A 198 -5.84 1.74 -7.29
C ALA A 198 -7.02 0.85 -7.70
N VAL A 199 -7.45 -0.08 -6.84
CA VAL A 199 -8.66 -0.88 -7.06
C VAL A 199 -9.92 0.00 -7.06
N VAL A 200 -10.03 0.94 -6.12
CA VAL A 200 -11.15 1.90 -6.10
C VAL A 200 -11.20 2.70 -7.41
N LEU A 201 -10.06 3.20 -7.89
CA LEU A 201 -9.98 3.93 -9.16
C LEU A 201 -10.35 3.06 -10.36
N GLN A 202 -9.86 1.82 -10.41
CA GLN A 202 -10.17 0.87 -11.48
C GLN A 202 -11.68 0.57 -11.55
N VAL A 203 -12.30 0.30 -10.40
CA VAL A 203 -13.74 0.04 -10.30
C VAL A 203 -14.53 1.30 -10.61
N PHE A 204 -14.14 2.46 -10.07
CA PHE A 204 -14.86 3.70 -10.31
C PHE A 204 -14.82 4.12 -11.78
N CYS A 205 -13.69 3.95 -12.47
CA CYS A 205 -13.56 4.30 -13.89
C CYS A 205 -14.16 3.26 -14.87
N ASP A 206 -14.85 2.23 -14.35
CA ASP A 206 -15.51 1.18 -15.13
C ASP A 206 -14.62 0.46 -16.15
N ARG A 207 -13.33 0.33 -15.84
CA ARG A 207 -12.39 -0.33 -16.74
C ARG A 207 -12.44 -1.85 -16.49
N PRO A 208 -12.86 -2.66 -17.47
CA PRO A 208 -12.86 -4.11 -17.30
C PRO A 208 -11.42 -4.63 -17.17
N GLY A 209 -11.25 -5.73 -16.44
CA GLY A 209 -9.98 -6.42 -16.29
C GLY A 209 -9.12 -5.96 -15.10
N PRO A 210 -7.81 -6.26 -15.13
CA PRO A 210 -6.93 -6.00 -14.00
C PRO A 210 -6.65 -4.50 -13.80
N VAL A 211 -6.19 -4.15 -12.60
CA VAL A 211 -5.73 -2.79 -12.28
C VAL A 211 -4.53 -2.44 -13.15
N THR A 212 -4.67 -1.33 -13.87
CA THR A 212 -3.63 -0.88 -14.80
C THR A 212 -2.50 -0.09 -14.13
N LEU A 213 -1.34 -0.01 -14.80
CA LEU A 213 -0.21 0.83 -14.35
C LEU A 213 -0.63 2.29 -14.13
N ASP A 214 -1.51 2.84 -14.98
CA ASP A 214 -2.01 4.21 -14.83
C ASP A 214 -2.76 4.41 -13.51
N MET A 215 -3.64 3.46 -13.16
CA MET A 215 -4.39 3.51 -11.90
C MET A 215 -3.47 3.40 -10.68
N VAL A 216 -2.45 2.55 -10.74
CA VAL A 216 -1.44 2.45 -9.68
C VAL A 216 -0.63 3.73 -9.52
N LYS A 217 -0.18 4.36 -10.61
CA LYS A 217 0.57 5.62 -10.55
C LYS A 217 -0.27 6.75 -9.95
N ARG A 218 -1.55 6.86 -10.34
CA ARG A 218 -2.50 7.82 -9.76
C ARG A 218 -2.73 7.57 -8.27
N ALA A 219 -2.92 6.30 -7.90
CA ALA A 219 -3.08 5.90 -6.50
C ALA A 219 -1.83 6.20 -5.66
N TRP A 220 -0.63 5.99 -6.21
CA TRP A 220 0.61 6.35 -5.54
C TRP A 220 0.73 7.86 -5.36
N ALA A 221 0.38 8.67 -6.37
CA ALA A 221 0.40 10.12 -6.24
C ALA A 221 -0.51 10.62 -5.09
N ILE A 222 -1.71 10.03 -4.95
CA ILE A 222 -2.61 10.33 -3.83
C ILE A 222 -1.96 9.91 -2.50
N MET A 223 -1.38 8.71 -2.43
CA MET A 223 -0.77 8.21 -1.20
C MET A 223 0.48 9.00 -0.80
N GLU A 224 1.34 9.35 -1.75
CA GLU A 224 2.55 10.15 -1.54
C GLU A 224 2.19 11.56 -1.05
N TRP A 225 1.21 12.21 -1.68
CA TRP A 225 0.63 13.44 -1.15
C TRP A 225 0.14 13.22 0.28
N SER A 226 -0.66 12.18 0.52
CA SER A 226 -1.21 11.88 1.84
C SER A 226 -0.14 11.64 2.92
N LEU A 227 1.02 11.06 2.59
CA LEU A 227 2.13 10.90 3.54
C LEU A 227 2.70 12.26 3.99
N SER A 228 2.72 13.27 3.11
CA SER A 228 3.10 14.62 3.50
C SER A 228 2.10 15.24 4.49
N GLN A 229 0.80 15.01 4.24
CA GLN A 229 -0.29 15.48 5.11
C GLN A 229 -0.29 14.76 6.46
N TYR A 230 0.00 13.46 6.43
CA TYR A 230 0.12 12.63 7.63
C TYR A 230 1.19 13.19 8.56
N ARG A 231 2.34 13.61 8.03
CA ARG A 231 3.39 14.22 8.85
C ARG A 231 2.90 15.50 9.54
N TRP A 232 2.17 16.37 8.85
CA TRP A 232 1.61 17.57 9.46
C TRP A 232 0.70 17.25 10.64
N VAL A 233 -0.24 16.32 10.46
CA VAL A 233 -1.24 15.97 11.47
C VAL A 233 -0.64 15.22 12.66
N PHE A 234 0.24 14.25 12.41
CA PHE A 234 0.67 13.28 13.44
C PHE A 234 2.07 13.54 14.01
N VAL A 235 2.86 14.41 13.39
CA VAL A 235 4.22 14.75 13.84
C VAL A 235 4.33 16.23 14.17
N ASP A 236 3.98 17.10 13.23
CA ASP A 236 4.23 18.53 13.38
C ASP A 236 3.18 19.22 14.28
N ALA A 237 1.89 18.91 14.12
CA ALA A 237 0.82 19.52 14.91
C ALA A 237 0.89 19.21 16.42
N PRO A 238 1.21 17.97 16.86
CA PRO A 238 1.36 17.66 18.28
C PRO A 238 2.67 18.19 18.89
N ALA A 239 3.64 18.62 18.07
CA ALA A 239 4.87 19.20 18.58
C ALA A 239 4.55 20.57 19.21
N LYS A 240 4.87 20.76 20.50
CA LYS A 240 4.71 22.05 21.16
C LYS A 240 5.51 23.10 20.40
N TYR A 241 4.83 24.04 19.75
CA TYR A 241 5.47 25.10 18.99
C TYR A 241 6.25 26.01 19.94
N SER A 242 7.56 26.12 19.71
CA SER A 242 8.27 27.35 20.03
C SER A 242 8.34 28.18 18.75
N ASP A 243 8.45 29.50 18.84
CA ASP A 243 8.58 30.38 17.65
C ASP A 243 9.75 29.95 16.74
N LYS A 244 10.79 29.34 17.32
CA LYS A 244 11.90 28.72 16.58
C LYS A 244 11.49 27.50 15.76
N ALA A 245 10.52 26.73 16.22
CA ALA A 245 9.98 25.57 15.50
C ALA A 245 9.13 26.00 14.30
N ILE A 246 8.33 27.07 14.43
CA ILE A 246 7.57 27.67 13.33
C ILE A 246 8.53 28.15 12.23
N ALA A 247 9.51 28.98 12.60
CA ALA A 247 10.51 29.48 11.66
C ALA A 247 11.30 28.36 10.95
N LYS A 248 11.57 27.24 11.66
CA LYS A 248 12.24 26.07 11.10
C LYS A 248 11.33 25.27 10.16
N ALA A 249 10.05 25.11 10.49
CA ALA A 249 9.06 24.45 9.65
C ALA A 249 8.82 25.25 8.36
N GLU A 250 8.68 26.57 8.44
CA GLU A 250 8.56 27.46 7.28
C GLU A 250 9.81 27.39 6.38
N ALA A 251 11.00 27.42 6.99
CA ALA A 251 12.25 27.28 6.25
C ALA A 251 12.37 25.89 5.58
N ALA A 252 11.93 24.82 6.24
CA ALA A 252 11.92 23.48 5.69
C ALA A 252 10.88 23.30 4.58
N ALA A 253 9.69 23.89 4.72
CA ALA A 253 8.64 23.90 3.70
C ALA A 253 9.08 24.69 2.45
N LYS A 254 9.63 25.90 2.63
CA LYS A 254 10.22 26.70 1.53
C LYS A 254 11.37 25.98 0.84
N LYS A 255 12.19 25.25 1.60
CA LYS A 255 13.26 24.41 1.03
C LYS A 255 12.70 23.23 0.23
N ARG A 256 11.70 22.52 0.75
CA ARG A 256 11.03 21.40 0.05
C ARG A 256 10.33 21.86 -1.24
N ALA A 257 9.65 23.01 -1.22
CA ALA A 257 9.00 23.61 -2.38
C ALA A 257 10.01 24.03 -3.47
N ARG A 258 11.16 24.60 -3.06
CA ARG A 258 12.27 24.91 -3.97
C ARG A 258 12.94 23.64 -4.52
N ASP A 259 13.18 22.64 -3.68
CA ASP A 259 13.78 21.37 -4.09
C ASP A 259 12.86 20.58 -5.04
N TRP A 260 11.53 20.81 -5.01
CA TRP A 260 10.55 20.19 -5.90
C TRP A 260 10.50 20.85 -7.28
N THR A 261 10.42 22.19 -7.33
CA THR A 261 10.43 22.97 -8.59
C THR A 261 11.76 22.86 -9.34
N THR A 262 12.86 22.57 -8.62
CA THR A 262 14.18 22.32 -9.21
C THR A 262 14.56 20.85 -9.25
N ARG A 263 13.66 19.93 -8.89
CA ARG A 263 13.89 18.48 -9.01
C ARG A 263 13.88 18.09 -10.49
N LYS A 264 15.02 18.32 -11.16
CA LYS A 264 15.45 17.33 -12.16
C LYS A 264 15.45 16.01 -11.41
N SER A 265 14.73 15.01 -11.94
CA SER A 265 14.78 13.64 -11.43
C SER A 265 16.22 13.36 -11.04
N LYS A 266 16.50 13.16 -9.74
CA LYS A 266 17.84 12.77 -9.33
C LYS A 266 18.14 11.55 -10.21
N PRO A 267 19.23 11.57 -11.02
CA PRO A 267 19.54 10.42 -11.84
C PRO A 267 19.52 9.24 -10.90
N ILE A 268 18.64 8.27 -11.18
CA ILE A 268 18.53 7.04 -10.42
C ILE A 268 19.97 6.62 -10.16
N LYS A 269 20.38 6.58 -8.87
CA LYS A 269 21.77 6.25 -8.50
C LYS A 269 22.13 5.02 -9.34
N ARG A 270 23.16 5.15 -10.19
CA ARG A 270 23.54 4.08 -11.11
C ARG A 270 23.80 2.85 -10.25
N ARG A 271 22.86 1.91 -10.26
CA ARG A 271 22.97 0.65 -9.52
C ARG A 271 24.23 -0.05 -10.00
N THR A 272 25.04 -0.48 -9.04
CA THR A 272 26.19 -1.34 -9.31
C THR A 272 25.72 -2.68 -9.86
N THR A 273 26.58 -3.42 -10.56
CA THR A 273 26.22 -4.73 -11.14
C THR A 273 25.59 -5.66 -10.11
N TRP A 274 26.14 -5.71 -8.88
CA TRP A 274 25.57 -6.48 -7.77
C TRP A 274 24.14 -6.06 -7.37
N GLN A 275 23.86 -4.75 -7.31
CA GLN A 275 22.50 -4.25 -7.01
C GLN A 275 21.52 -4.53 -8.15
N ASN A 276 22.00 -4.53 -9.41
CA ASN A 276 21.18 -4.95 -10.55
C ASN A 276 20.90 -6.46 -10.48
N SER A 277 21.88 -7.26 -10.08
CA SER A 277 21.74 -8.72 -9.93
C SER A 277 20.75 -9.09 -8.80
N ASP A 278 20.82 -8.45 -7.63
CA ASP A 278 19.85 -8.66 -6.54
C ASP A 278 18.43 -8.25 -6.96
N PHE A 279 18.32 -7.17 -7.74
CA PHE A 279 17.05 -6.75 -8.30
C PHE A 279 16.51 -7.73 -9.35
N ILE A 280 17.36 -8.25 -10.25
CA ILE A 280 16.96 -9.29 -11.23
C ILE A 280 16.46 -10.55 -10.52
N LEU A 281 17.07 -10.96 -9.40
CA LEU A 281 16.56 -12.07 -8.59
C LEU A 281 15.17 -11.79 -8.02
N THR A 282 14.91 -10.55 -7.58
CA THR A 282 13.58 -10.12 -7.12
C THR A 282 12.56 -10.14 -8.27
N CYS A 283 12.96 -9.67 -9.46
CA CYS A 283 12.13 -9.72 -10.67
C CYS A 283 11.82 -11.18 -11.07
N LEU A 284 12.83 -12.06 -11.03
CA LEU A 284 12.67 -13.49 -11.27
C LEU A 284 11.69 -14.13 -10.27
N ASP A 285 11.88 -13.92 -8.96
CA ASP A 285 10.95 -14.41 -7.94
C ASP A 285 9.52 -13.90 -8.16
N THR A 286 9.38 -12.65 -8.62
CA THR A 286 8.08 -12.01 -8.91
C THR A 286 7.40 -12.61 -10.14
N ALA A 287 8.12 -12.77 -11.25
CA ALA A 287 7.59 -13.44 -12.46
C ALA A 287 7.27 -14.92 -12.20
N SER A 288 8.08 -15.60 -11.38
CA SER A 288 7.91 -17.00 -11.03
C SER A 288 6.69 -17.30 -10.14
N THR A 289 5.94 -16.29 -9.69
CA THR A 289 4.70 -16.50 -8.94
C THR A 289 3.64 -17.28 -9.71
N ARG A 290 3.72 -17.33 -11.06
CA ARG A 290 2.88 -18.16 -11.94
C ARG A 290 3.27 -19.64 -11.97
N ASP A 291 4.53 -19.96 -11.70
CA ASP A 291 5.06 -21.34 -11.62
C ASP A 291 5.92 -21.51 -10.36
N ARG A 292 5.22 -21.68 -9.23
CA ARG A 292 5.83 -21.78 -7.90
C ARG A 292 6.68 -23.04 -7.70
N ILE A 293 6.45 -24.09 -8.49
CA ILE A 293 7.10 -25.40 -8.31
C ILE A 293 8.53 -25.35 -8.86
N HIS A 294 8.71 -24.78 -10.05
CA HIS A 294 10.02 -24.75 -10.69
C HIS A 294 10.76 -23.41 -10.54
N ARG A 295 10.09 -22.37 -10.02
CA ARG A 295 10.61 -21.00 -9.91
C ARG A 295 11.25 -20.54 -11.21
N THR A 296 10.50 -20.74 -12.29
CA THR A 296 10.92 -20.35 -13.64
C THR A 296 10.15 -19.12 -14.09
N ALA A 297 10.75 -18.32 -14.94
CA ALA A 297 10.12 -17.20 -15.62
C ALA A 297 10.70 -17.06 -17.02
N SER A 298 9.97 -16.46 -17.96
CA SER A 298 10.58 -16.13 -19.25
C SER A 298 11.64 -15.05 -19.07
N LEU A 299 12.71 -15.11 -19.86
CA LEU A 299 13.75 -14.09 -19.87
C LEU A 299 13.14 -12.70 -20.17
N GLU A 300 12.17 -12.67 -21.07
CA GLU A 300 11.49 -11.44 -21.48
C GLU A 300 10.64 -10.85 -20.36
N ASP A 301 9.90 -11.66 -19.59
CA ASP A 301 9.14 -11.19 -18.43
C ASP A 301 10.09 -10.64 -17.36
N VAL A 302 11.22 -11.31 -17.10
CA VAL A 302 12.20 -10.83 -16.12
C VAL A 302 12.88 -9.54 -16.60
N PHE A 303 13.15 -9.42 -17.90
CA PHE A 303 13.69 -8.20 -18.51
C PHE A 303 12.71 -7.02 -18.41
N LEU A 304 11.44 -7.26 -18.74
CA LEU A 304 10.35 -6.29 -18.60
C LEU A 304 10.17 -5.86 -17.14
N LEU A 305 10.20 -6.80 -16.19
CA LEU A 305 10.12 -6.52 -14.76
C LEU A 305 11.34 -5.73 -14.24
N ALA A 306 12.51 -5.94 -14.84
CA ALA A 306 13.74 -5.27 -14.44
C ALA A 306 13.79 -3.79 -14.86
N ASP A 307 13.03 -3.41 -15.91
CA ASP A 307 12.89 -2.06 -16.45
C ASP A 307 14.23 -1.28 -16.47
N MET A 308 15.27 -1.93 -17.01
CA MET A 308 16.62 -1.37 -17.05
C MET A 308 17.24 -1.52 -18.45
N PRO A 309 18.23 -0.67 -18.81
CA PRO A 309 18.90 -0.77 -20.10
C PRO A 309 19.42 -2.20 -20.35
N ARG A 310 19.22 -2.72 -21.56
CA ARG A 310 19.57 -4.10 -21.93
C ARG A 310 21.03 -4.45 -21.59
N SER A 311 21.96 -3.54 -21.83
CA SER A 311 23.37 -3.71 -21.49
C SER A 311 23.64 -3.94 -19.99
N LYS A 312 22.85 -3.33 -19.09
CA LYS A 312 22.96 -3.54 -17.64
C LYS A 312 22.27 -4.81 -17.19
N PHE A 313 21.14 -5.11 -17.81
CA PHE A 313 20.42 -6.36 -17.57
C PHE A 313 21.30 -7.55 -17.92
N ASP A 314 21.86 -7.56 -19.13
CA ASP A 314 22.73 -8.63 -19.61
C ASP A 314 23.97 -8.75 -18.72
N ALA A 315 24.63 -7.64 -18.36
CA ALA A 315 25.81 -7.68 -17.48
C ALA A 315 25.50 -8.24 -16.08
N ALA A 316 24.33 -7.90 -15.53
CA ALA A 316 23.90 -8.38 -14.22
C ALA A 316 23.39 -9.83 -14.26
N LEU A 317 22.78 -10.25 -15.38
CA LEU A 317 22.35 -11.62 -15.62
C LEU A 317 23.56 -12.54 -15.85
N GLU A 318 24.54 -12.12 -16.63
CA GLU A 318 25.81 -12.85 -16.81
C GLU A 318 26.56 -12.99 -15.48
N TRP A 319 26.53 -11.96 -14.64
CA TRP A 319 27.05 -12.06 -13.28
C TRP A 319 26.30 -13.14 -12.47
N LEU A 320 24.96 -13.16 -12.49
CA LEU A 320 24.15 -14.19 -11.79
C LEU A 320 24.37 -15.62 -12.33
N LYS A 321 24.59 -15.77 -13.64
CA LYS A 321 24.99 -17.04 -14.25
C LYS A 321 26.38 -17.47 -13.78
N SER A 322 27.31 -16.52 -13.70
CA SER A 322 28.69 -16.77 -13.23
C SER A 322 28.74 -17.18 -11.76
N THR A 323 27.87 -16.61 -10.91
CA THR A 323 27.72 -16.99 -9.49
C THR A 323 26.80 -18.21 -9.29
N LYS A 324 26.23 -18.73 -10.38
CA LYS A 324 25.33 -19.90 -10.44
C LYS A 324 24.07 -19.74 -9.59
N GLU A 325 23.60 -18.51 -9.46
CA GLU A 325 22.34 -18.20 -8.79
C GLU A 325 21.14 -18.31 -9.74
N VAL A 326 21.39 -18.18 -11.05
CA VAL A 326 20.40 -18.30 -12.11
C VAL A 326 20.92 -19.20 -13.23
N GLU A 327 20.05 -20.06 -13.75
CA GLU A 327 20.27 -20.86 -14.95
C GLU A 327 19.32 -20.40 -16.06
N GLU A 328 19.85 -20.26 -17.27
CA GLU A 328 19.07 -20.01 -18.48
C GLU A 328 18.91 -21.32 -19.26
N PHE A 329 17.69 -21.60 -19.70
CA PHE A 329 17.37 -22.79 -20.47
C PHE A 329 16.28 -22.48 -21.49
N ASN A 330 16.27 -23.24 -22.58
CA ASN A 330 15.23 -23.13 -23.61
C ASN A 330 14.10 -24.11 -23.28
N ASN A 331 12.86 -23.65 -23.27
CA ASN A 331 11.67 -24.48 -23.11
C ASN A 331 10.66 -24.09 -24.19
N ASP A 332 10.33 -25.03 -25.08
CA ASP A 332 9.37 -24.84 -26.18
C ASP A 332 9.65 -23.60 -27.06
N GLY A 333 10.92 -23.28 -27.30
CA GLY A 333 11.34 -22.15 -28.14
C GLY A 333 11.39 -20.81 -27.41
N GLU A 334 11.05 -20.78 -26.12
CA GLU A 334 11.14 -19.61 -25.24
C GLU A 334 12.36 -19.74 -24.31
N THR A 335 13.19 -18.68 -24.26
CA THR A 335 14.28 -18.61 -23.29
C THR A 335 13.73 -18.30 -21.90
N ARG A 336 13.99 -19.18 -20.94
CA ARG A 336 13.52 -19.06 -19.55
C ARG A 336 14.68 -19.04 -18.57
N LEU A 337 14.46 -18.34 -17.46
CA LEU A 337 15.35 -18.27 -16.32
C LEU A 337 14.80 -19.09 -15.16
N ARG A 338 15.67 -19.81 -14.47
CA ARG A 338 15.37 -20.54 -13.23
C ARG A 338 16.33 -20.10 -12.13
N ARG A 339 15.80 -19.89 -10.93
CA ARG A 339 16.65 -19.66 -9.76
C ARG A 339 17.23 -20.97 -9.25
N VAL A 340 18.54 -21.04 -9.10
CA VAL A 340 19.23 -22.22 -8.56
C VAL A 340 19.19 -22.16 -7.03
N SER A 341 18.53 -23.13 -6.40
CA SER A 341 18.51 -23.25 -4.94
C SER A 341 19.92 -23.58 -4.41
N HIS A 342 20.41 -22.78 -3.46
CA HIS A 342 21.69 -22.99 -2.76
C HIS A 342 21.82 -24.39 -2.10
N ARG A 343 20.73 -25.16 -1.95
CA ARG A 343 20.78 -26.55 -1.43
C ARG A 343 21.34 -27.56 -2.43
N THR A 344 21.24 -27.33 -3.74
CA THR A 344 21.65 -28.31 -4.77
C THR A 344 23.17 -28.30 -4.98
N TYR A 345 23.81 -27.16 -4.73
CA TYR A 345 25.23 -26.93 -5.01
C TYR A 345 26.18 -27.67 -4.04
N MET A 346 25.78 -27.88 -2.79
CA MET A 346 26.58 -28.65 -1.82
C MET A 346 26.51 -30.18 -2.02
N TRP A 347 25.45 -30.69 -2.64
CA TRP A 347 25.31 -32.13 -2.90
C TRP A 347 26.15 -32.61 -4.08
N GLN A 348 26.35 -31.76 -5.10
CA GLN A 348 27.20 -32.10 -6.24
C GLN A 348 28.70 -32.02 -5.92
N ARG A 349 29.12 -31.14 -5.01
CA ARG A 349 30.53 -31.03 -4.59
C ARG A 349 31.01 -32.23 -3.76
N LYS A 350 30.11 -32.90 -3.01
CA LYS A 350 30.43 -34.11 -2.24
C LYS A 350 30.61 -35.39 -3.08
N ARG A 351 30.35 -35.37 -4.39
CA ARG A 351 30.51 -36.54 -5.27
C ARG A 351 31.69 -36.48 -6.23
N VAL A 352 32.39 -35.35 -6.34
CA VAL A 352 33.39 -35.13 -7.41
C VAL A 352 34.83 -34.97 -6.89
N ASP A 353 35.05 -34.77 -5.60
CA ASP A 353 36.41 -34.77 -5.03
C ASP A 353 36.60 -35.98 -4.10
N PRO A 354 37.33 -37.04 -4.52
CA PRO A 354 38.06 -37.87 -3.57
C PRO A 354 39.23 -37.04 -3.03
N ASP A 355 39.32 -36.97 -1.71
CA ASP A 355 40.33 -36.27 -0.94
C ASP A 355 41.76 -36.60 -1.44
N PRO A 356 42.54 -35.65 -1.99
CA PRO A 356 43.91 -35.92 -2.39
C PRO A 356 44.89 -35.97 -1.21
N PHE A 357 44.41 -35.91 0.04
CA PHE A 357 45.25 -36.00 1.24
C PHE A 357 44.79 -37.05 2.26
N SER A 358 44.24 -38.17 1.79
CA SER A 358 44.07 -39.37 2.62
C SER A 358 44.96 -40.53 2.14
N SER A 359 46.27 -40.43 2.34
CA SER A 359 47.18 -41.51 2.79
C SER A 359 48.47 -40.90 3.31
#